data_AF-A0A7K6S6M9-F1
#
_entry.id   AF-A0A7K6S6M9-F1
#
_cell.length_a   1.000
_cell.length_b   1.000
_cell.length_c   1.000
_cell.angle_alpha   90.00
_cell.angle_beta   90.00
_cell.angle_gamma   90.00
#
_symmetry.space_group_name_H-M   'P 1'
#
loop_
_entity.id
_entity.type
_entity.pdbx_description
1 polymer ?
#
loop_
_entity_poly.entity_id
_entity_poly.type
_entity_poly.pdbx_seq_one_letter_code
_entity_poly.pdbx_strand_id
1 'polypeptide(L)'
;FQVRVFLALVCAAVLALLYVLLCFQACRWPCCRAPGRRGSPTAPPPLERSLCRRCAVVSSSGQMLGSRLGRAVDGQECVLRMNHAPTAGYEEDVGVRSTIRVVSHTSVPLLLRNQPYFFQQSQDTLYIIWGPAKKMNREKVGTTYRALLTVMETYPHLQVYTLTEEKMTYCDDVFQNETGKNRMKSGSFLSTGWFTMILAMELCEQICVFGMVSDSYCREKNHSSVPYHYFEKGRLDECKMYLVHERARRAGHRFITEKTIFSRWAKRRNITFTHPSWAGG
;
A
#
# COMPACT_ATOMS: atom_id res chain seq x y z
N PHE A 1 22.93 -21.00 78.23
CA PHE A 1 22.65 -19.92 77.25
C PHE A 1 22.87 -20.37 75.80
N GLN A 2 23.98 -21.04 75.47
CA GLN A 2 24.30 -21.47 74.09
C GLN A 2 23.33 -22.48 73.45
N VAL A 3 22.81 -23.47 74.18
CA VAL A 3 21.92 -24.51 73.63
C VAL A 3 20.56 -23.96 73.17
N ARG A 4 20.00 -22.98 73.90
CA ARG A 4 18.71 -22.35 73.54
C ARG A 4 18.84 -21.47 72.29
N VAL A 5 19.97 -20.80 72.12
CA VAL A 5 20.27 -20.00 70.92
C VAL A 5 20.48 -20.90 69.72
N PHE A 6 21.17 -22.04 69.89
CA PHE A 6 21.36 -23.01 68.82
C PHE A 6 20.02 -23.63 68.37
N LEU A 7 19.15 -24.04 69.30
CA LEU A 7 17.81 -24.54 68.94
C LEU A 7 16.95 -23.49 68.24
N ALA A 8 17.03 -22.22 68.65
CA ALA A 8 16.30 -21.14 68.02
C ALA A 8 16.78 -20.88 66.58
N LEU A 9 18.10 -20.92 66.34
CA LEU A 9 18.67 -20.76 65.00
C LEU A 9 18.32 -21.93 64.08
N VAL A 10 18.34 -23.17 64.60
CA VAL A 10 17.91 -24.35 63.84
C VAL A 10 16.42 -24.28 63.52
N CYS A 11 15.56 -23.89 64.47
CA CYS A 11 14.14 -23.68 64.22
C CYS A 11 13.90 -22.59 63.15
N ALA A 12 14.61 -21.47 63.23
CA ALA A 12 14.48 -20.39 62.24
C ALA A 12 14.91 -20.85 60.84
N ALA A 13 15.99 -21.63 60.73
CA ALA A 13 16.45 -22.17 59.45
C ALA A 13 15.46 -23.19 58.86
N VAL A 14 14.89 -24.07 59.69
CA VAL A 14 13.88 -25.04 59.25
C VAL A 14 12.59 -24.34 58.81
N LEU A 15 12.14 -23.32 59.55
CA LEU A 15 10.98 -22.51 59.18
C LEU A 15 11.21 -21.73 57.87
N ALA A 16 12.41 -21.20 57.66
CA ALA A 16 12.77 -20.52 56.41
C ALA A 16 12.78 -21.48 55.22
N LEU A 17 13.34 -22.69 55.39
CA LEU A 17 13.34 -23.73 54.36
C LEU A 17 11.92 -24.21 54.04
N LEU A 18 11.07 -24.43 55.05
CA LEU A 18 9.67 -24.78 54.86
C LEU A 18 8.90 -23.67 54.15
N TYR A 19 9.14 -22.40 54.49
CA TYR A 19 8.53 -21.26 53.82
C TYR A 19 8.93 -21.18 52.34
N VAL A 20 10.21 -21.40 52.02
CA VAL A 20 10.69 -21.41 50.63
C VAL A 20 10.10 -22.58 49.84
N LEU A 21 10.00 -23.77 50.44
CA LEU A 21 9.40 -24.95 49.81
C LEU A 21 7.89 -24.78 49.58
N LEU A 22 7.16 -24.19 50.55
CA LEU A 22 5.75 -23.84 50.41
C LEU A 22 5.53 -22.78 49.33
N CYS A 23 6.39 -21.77 49.23
CA CYS A 23 6.37 -20.80 48.13
C CYS A 23 6.63 -21.44 46.76
N PHE A 24 7.56 -22.40 46.68
CA PHE A 24 7.85 -23.13 45.43
C PHE A 24 6.69 -24.04 44.99
N GLN A 25 6.00 -24.67 45.94
CA GLN A 25 4.81 -25.48 45.67
C GLN A 25 3.60 -24.62 45.31
N ALA A 26 3.41 -23.45 45.93
CA ALA A 26 2.37 -22.49 45.56
C ALA A 26 2.59 -21.91 44.14
N CYS A 27 3.85 -21.78 43.70
CA CYS A 27 4.20 -21.37 42.33
C CYS A 27 3.96 -22.45 41.25
N ARG A 28 3.56 -23.68 41.62
CA ARG A 28 3.28 -24.78 40.68
C ARG A 28 1.80 -24.98 40.34
N TRP A 29 0.87 -24.27 40.99
CA TRP A 29 -0.54 -24.25 40.57
C TRP A 29 -0.83 -23.13 39.56
N PRO A 30 -1.81 -23.29 38.65
CA PRO A 30 -1.92 -22.50 37.40
C PRO A 30 -2.27 -21.01 37.58
N CYS A 31 -2.38 -20.51 38.81
CA CYS A 31 -2.88 -19.17 39.11
C CYS A 31 -1.83 -18.06 39.14
N CYS A 32 -0.54 -18.37 38.89
CA CYS A 32 0.51 -17.36 38.74
C CYS A 32 1.09 -17.30 37.32
N ARG A 33 0.25 -17.45 36.28
CA ARG A 33 0.58 -16.82 34.99
C ARG A 33 0.43 -15.32 35.19
N ALA A 34 1.55 -14.61 35.22
CA ALA A 34 1.57 -13.16 35.04
C ALA A 34 0.59 -12.80 33.91
N PRO A 35 -0.23 -11.74 34.04
CA PRO A 35 -0.98 -11.25 32.89
C PRO A 35 0.06 -10.99 31.82
N GLY A 36 -0.01 -11.78 30.74
CA GLY A 36 0.97 -11.74 29.67
C GLY A 36 1.17 -10.28 29.34
N ARG A 37 2.43 -9.82 29.39
CA ARG A 37 2.80 -8.49 28.89
C ARG A 37 2.04 -8.36 27.58
N ARG A 38 1.07 -7.45 27.54
CA ARG A 38 0.40 -7.06 26.31
C ARG A 38 1.56 -6.70 25.40
N GLY A 39 1.84 -7.57 24.44
CA GLY A 39 2.87 -7.32 23.46
C GLY A 39 2.58 -5.92 22.94
N SER A 40 3.62 -5.09 22.88
CA SER A 40 3.65 -3.99 21.92
C SER A 40 2.99 -4.50 20.64
N PRO A 41 2.10 -3.74 19.97
CA PRO A 41 1.39 -4.23 18.80
C PRO A 41 2.41 -4.90 17.90
N THR A 42 2.36 -6.24 17.83
CA THR A 42 3.29 -6.98 17.01
C THR A 42 3.09 -6.41 15.63
N ALA A 43 4.18 -5.91 15.04
CA ALA A 43 4.14 -5.41 13.67
C ALA A 43 3.35 -6.45 12.85
N PRO A 44 2.40 -6.01 12.01
CA PRO A 44 1.61 -6.95 11.22
C PRO A 44 2.60 -7.91 10.56
N PRO A 45 2.33 -9.23 10.60
CA PRO A 45 3.25 -10.19 10.00
C PRO A 45 3.56 -9.75 8.57
N PRO A 46 4.78 -10.01 8.06
CA PRO A 46 5.05 -9.86 6.64
C PRO A 46 3.91 -10.53 5.87
N LEU A 47 3.49 -9.94 4.75
CA LEU A 47 2.35 -10.42 3.98
C LEU A 47 2.71 -11.78 3.36
N GLU A 48 2.70 -12.83 4.19
CA GLU A 48 3.11 -14.20 3.87
C GLU A 48 1.91 -14.90 3.22
N ARG A 49 1.67 -14.53 1.97
CA ARG A 49 0.98 -15.25 0.88
C ARG A 49 0.41 -14.23 -0.11
N SER A 50 0.42 -14.57 -1.40
CA SER A 50 -0.35 -13.85 -2.42
C SER A 50 -1.79 -13.71 -1.92
N LEU A 51 -2.27 -12.47 -1.78
CA LEU A 51 -3.66 -12.19 -1.40
C LEU A 51 -4.62 -12.64 -2.51
N CYS A 52 -4.13 -12.62 -3.75
CA CYS A 52 -4.91 -12.85 -4.96
C CYS A 52 -4.09 -13.65 -5.97
N ARG A 53 -4.70 -14.57 -6.71
CA ARG A 53 -4.02 -15.27 -7.81
C ARG A 53 -3.97 -14.39 -9.05
N ARG A 54 -5.10 -13.77 -9.41
CA ARG A 54 -5.18 -12.87 -10.58
C ARG A 54 -5.65 -11.48 -10.22
N CYS A 55 -4.85 -10.48 -10.57
CA CYS A 55 -5.14 -9.09 -10.28
C CYS A 55 -5.38 -8.27 -11.55
N ALA A 56 -6.36 -7.37 -11.52
CA ALA A 56 -6.43 -6.23 -12.43
C ALA A 56 -5.75 -5.03 -11.77
N VAL A 57 -4.78 -4.41 -12.43
CA VAL A 57 -4.30 -3.06 -12.10
C VAL A 57 -4.94 -2.09 -13.09
N VAL A 58 -5.83 -1.23 -12.60
CA VAL A 58 -6.54 -0.26 -13.44
C VAL A 58 -5.90 1.12 -13.27
N SER A 59 -5.21 1.57 -14.30
CA SER A 59 -4.68 2.92 -14.42
C SER A 59 -5.81 3.94 -14.50
N SER A 60 -5.51 5.17 -14.10
CA SER A 60 -6.44 6.29 -14.18
C SER A 60 -6.51 6.94 -15.57
N SER A 61 -5.75 6.45 -16.55
CA SER A 61 -5.62 7.04 -17.90
C SER A 61 -6.94 7.15 -18.66
N GLY A 62 -7.06 8.18 -19.50
CA GLY A 62 -8.12 8.31 -20.50
C GLY A 62 -8.16 7.21 -21.56
N GLN A 63 -7.12 6.37 -21.68
CA GLN A 63 -7.15 5.18 -22.54
C GLN A 63 -8.28 4.21 -22.19
N MET A 64 -8.80 4.26 -20.95
CA MET A 64 -9.93 3.44 -20.55
C MET A 64 -11.25 3.87 -21.20
N LEU A 65 -11.39 5.12 -21.65
CA LEU A 65 -12.64 5.62 -22.22
C LEU A 65 -13.03 4.89 -23.50
N GLY A 66 -14.25 4.34 -23.53
CA GLY A 66 -14.79 3.58 -24.65
C GLY A 66 -14.16 2.20 -24.84
N SER A 67 -13.33 1.73 -23.89
CA SER A 67 -12.68 0.42 -23.97
C SER A 67 -13.65 -0.75 -23.77
N ARG A 68 -14.76 -0.54 -23.06
CA ARG A 68 -15.75 -1.58 -22.68
C ARG A 68 -15.14 -2.78 -21.95
N LEU A 69 -14.04 -2.57 -21.22
CA LEU A 69 -13.29 -3.61 -20.53
C LEU A 69 -13.78 -3.87 -19.10
N GLY A 70 -14.85 -3.22 -18.64
CA GLY A 70 -15.31 -3.32 -17.26
C GLY A 70 -15.59 -4.75 -16.81
N ARG A 71 -16.20 -5.58 -17.67
CA ARG A 71 -16.40 -7.01 -17.39
C ARG A 71 -15.10 -7.79 -17.28
N ALA A 72 -14.10 -7.47 -18.10
CA ALA A 72 -12.80 -8.13 -18.07
C ALA A 72 -12.00 -7.76 -16.81
N VAL A 73 -12.11 -6.50 -16.36
CA VAL A 73 -11.57 -6.02 -15.09
C VAL A 73 -12.24 -6.73 -13.91
N ASP A 74 -13.57 -6.73 -13.88
CA ASP A 74 -14.34 -7.32 -12.77
C ASP A 74 -14.26 -8.85 -12.73
N GLY A 75 -13.83 -9.49 -13.81
CA GLY A 75 -13.53 -10.92 -13.86
C GLY A 75 -12.21 -11.33 -13.19
N GLN A 76 -11.35 -10.38 -12.81
CA GLN A 76 -10.15 -10.67 -12.01
C GLN A 76 -10.51 -10.89 -10.54
N GLU A 77 -9.70 -11.64 -9.80
CA GLU A 77 -9.97 -11.93 -8.40
C GLU A 77 -9.90 -10.65 -7.54
N CYS A 78 -8.85 -9.87 -7.76
CA CYS A 78 -8.65 -8.58 -7.12
C CYS A 78 -8.52 -7.45 -8.12
N VAL A 79 -9.09 -6.30 -7.79
CA VAL A 79 -8.99 -5.08 -8.60
C VAL A 79 -8.27 -4.00 -7.81
N LEU A 80 -7.09 -3.60 -8.28
CA LEU A 80 -6.26 -2.54 -7.71
C LEU A 80 -6.53 -1.24 -8.47
N ARG A 81 -6.98 -0.22 -7.74
CA ARG A 81 -7.23 1.14 -8.27
C ARG A 81 -6.35 2.17 -7.58
N MET A 82 -6.21 3.34 -8.20
CA MET A 82 -5.32 4.40 -7.72
C MET A 82 -6.11 5.66 -7.35
N ASN A 83 -5.72 6.28 -6.24
CA ASN A 83 -6.17 7.62 -5.84
C ASN A 83 -7.71 7.74 -5.86
N HIS A 84 -8.23 8.89 -6.28
CA HIS A 84 -9.65 9.21 -6.34
C HIS A 84 -10.30 8.82 -7.69
N ALA A 85 -9.72 7.88 -8.44
CA ALA A 85 -10.30 7.42 -9.70
C ALA A 85 -11.63 6.69 -9.44
N PRO A 86 -12.79 7.22 -9.89
CA PRO A 86 -14.09 6.64 -9.63
C PRO A 86 -14.40 5.50 -10.61
N THR A 87 -15.32 4.63 -10.22
CA THR A 87 -16.01 3.68 -11.11
C THR A 87 -17.36 4.21 -11.57
N ALA A 88 -18.01 5.03 -10.73
CA ALA A 88 -19.33 5.57 -11.01
C ALA A 88 -19.36 6.40 -12.30
N GLY A 89 -20.23 6.03 -13.24
CA GLY A 89 -20.35 6.65 -14.57
C GLY A 89 -19.32 6.16 -15.60
N TYR A 90 -18.48 5.18 -15.24
CA TYR A 90 -17.44 4.59 -16.10
C TYR A 90 -17.46 3.06 -16.05
N GLU A 91 -18.50 2.45 -15.50
CA GLU A 91 -18.59 1.03 -15.16
C GLU A 91 -18.37 0.12 -16.39
N GLU A 92 -18.88 0.53 -17.54
CA GLU A 92 -18.70 -0.20 -18.80
C GLU A 92 -17.22 -0.32 -19.17
N ASP A 93 -16.44 0.72 -18.93
CA ASP A 93 -15.04 0.82 -19.30
C ASP A 93 -14.11 0.26 -18.22
N VAL A 94 -14.34 0.65 -16.96
CA VAL A 94 -13.40 0.40 -15.86
C VAL A 94 -13.89 -0.63 -14.85
N GLY A 95 -15.13 -1.11 -14.95
CA GLY A 95 -15.74 -2.05 -14.00
C GLY A 95 -16.22 -1.39 -12.73
N VAL A 96 -16.93 -2.14 -11.88
CA VAL A 96 -17.49 -1.66 -10.60
C VAL A 96 -16.63 -2.02 -9.40
N ARG A 97 -15.83 -3.10 -9.47
CA ARG A 97 -15.15 -3.66 -8.31
C ARG A 97 -13.90 -2.86 -7.96
N SER A 98 -13.60 -2.78 -6.66
CA SER A 98 -12.37 -2.22 -6.12
C SER A 98 -12.01 -3.03 -4.89
N THR A 99 -10.96 -3.85 -4.97
CA THR A 99 -10.50 -4.66 -3.83
C THR A 99 -9.48 -3.88 -3.02
N ILE A 100 -8.52 -3.25 -3.70
CA ILE A 100 -7.45 -2.45 -3.07
C ILE A 100 -7.39 -1.11 -3.77
N ARG A 101 -7.27 -0.05 -2.97
CA ARG A 101 -7.06 1.31 -3.48
C ARG A 101 -5.78 1.90 -2.92
N VAL A 102 -4.80 2.12 -3.79
CA VAL A 102 -3.51 2.73 -3.44
C VAL A 102 -3.63 4.24 -3.60
N VAL A 103 -3.42 5.00 -2.53
CA VAL A 103 -3.74 6.43 -2.46
C VAL A 103 -2.51 7.23 -2.04
N SER A 104 -2.09 8.17 -2.87
CA SER A 104 -1.10 9.17 -2.45
C SER A 104 -1.68 10.10 -1.38
N HIS A 105 -0.86 10.51 -0.43
CA HIS A 105 -1.20 11.52 0.57
C HIS A 105 -1.78 12.81 -0.04
N THR A 106 -1.39 13.16 -1.27
CA THR A 106 -1.94 14.32 -1.99
C THR A 106 -3.38 14.09 -2.48
N SER A 107 -3.79 12.85 -2.67
CA SER A 107 -5.16 12.49 -3.07
C SER A 107 -6.09 12.24 -1.89
N VAL A 108 -5.60 12.08 -0.66
CA VAL A 108 -6.44 11.90 0.53
C VAL A 108 -7.48 13.02 0.68
N PRO A 109 -7.15 14.33 0.54
CA PRO A 109 -8.15 15.40 0.57
C PRO A 109 -9.25 15.26 -0.48
N LEU A 110 -8.97 14.62 -1.63
CA LEU A 110 -9.96 14.42 -2.69
C LEU A 110 -10.95 13.31 -2.34
N LEU A 111 -10.48 12.24 -1.68
CA LEU A 111 -11.36 11.19 -1.14
C LEU A 111 -12.26 11.76 -0.03
N LEU A 112 -11.70 12.60 0.85
CA LEU A 112 -12.43 13.26 1.93
C LEU A 112 -13.55 14.21 1.45
N ARG A 113 -13.49 14.69 0.20
CA ARG A 113 -14.57 15.50 -0.39
C ARG A 113 -15.78 14.66 -0.82
N ASN A 114 -15.62 13.36 -0.99
CA ASN A 114 -16.68 12.44 -1.38
C ASN A 114 -16.63 11.15 -0.53
N GLN A 115 -16.71 11.32 0.78
CA GLN A 115 -16.67 10.21 1.74
C GLN A 115 -17.79 9.19 1.57
N PRO A 116 -19.05 9.58 1.25
CA PRO A 116 -20.10 8.58 1.03
C PRO A 116 -19.73 7.60 -0.08
N TYR A 117 -19.11 8.08 -1.16
CA TYR A 117 -18.65 7.21 -2.24
C TYR A 117 -17.43 6.36 -1.85
N PHE A 118 -16.37 7.00 -1.34
CA PHE A 118 -15.11 6.29 -1.10
C PHE A 118 -15.09 5.49 0.21
N PHE A 119 -15.87 5.80 1.23
CA PHE A 119 -15.75 5.12 2.54
C PHE A 119 -17.02 4.40 2.95
N GLN A 120 -18.20 4.94 2.64
CA GLN A 120 -19.46 4.28 2.98
C GLN A 120 -19.86 3.23 1.94
N GLN A 121 -19.94 3.61 0.66
CA GLN A 121 -20.31 2.68 -0.42
C GLN A 121 -19.18 1.68 -0.72
N SER A 122 -17.92 2.08 -0.52
CA SER A 122 -16.74 1.25 -0.78
C SER A 122 -16.12 0.70 0.52
N GLN A 123 -16.95 0.33 1.51
CA GLN A 123 -16.51 -0.12 2.84
C GLN A 123 -15.65 -1.40 2.80
N ASP A 124 -15.85 -2.26 1.80
CA ASP A 124 -15.09 -3.51 1.62
C ASP A 124 -13.73 -3.29 0.91
N THR A 125 -13.44 -2.07 0.46
CA THR A 125 -12.17 -1.74 -0.19
C THR A 125 -11.05 -1.56 0.85
N LEU A 126 -9.92 -2.22 0.64
CA LEU A 126 -8.71 -1.99 1.42
C LEU A 126 -7.96 -0.77 0.89
N TYR A 127 -7.71 0.22 1.75
CA TYR A 127 -6.99 1.44 1.43
C TYR A 127 -5.53 1.34 1.84
N ILE A 128 -4.61 1.58 0.90
CA ILE A 128 -3.16 1.67 1.18
C ILE A 128 -2.71 3.10 0.89
N ILE A 129 -2.40 3.84 1.95
CA ILE A 129 -2.00 5.25 1.86
C ILE A 129 -0.47 5.37 1.89
N TRP A 130 0.09 6.11 0.94
CA TRP A 130 1.54 6.36 0.87
C TRP A 130 1.84 7.86 0.81
N GLY A 131 2.99 8.28 1.34
CA GLY A 131 3.37 9.68 1.35
C GLY A 131 4.68 9.94 2.10
N PRO A 132 5.17 11.19 2.07
CA PRO A 132 6.40 11.55 2.74
C PRO A 132 6.25 11.45 4.26
N ALA A 133 7.33 11.07 4.94
CA ALA A 133 7.37 10.88 6.39
C ALA A 133 6.74 12.04 7.15
N LYS A 134 7.05 13.30 6.80
CA LYS A 134 6.46 14.50 7.43
C LYS A 134 4.93 14.52 7.44
N LYS A 135 4.27 13.99 6.40
CA LYS A 135 2.80 13.98 6.27
C LYS A 135 2.17 12.74 6.89
N MET A 136 2.90 11.63 6.92
CA MET A 136 2.44 10.32 7.38
C MET A 136 2.92 9.96 8.81
N ASN A 137 3.73 10.81 9.44
CA ASN A 137 4.36 10.53 10.72
C ASN A 137 3.29 10.28 11.80
N ARG A 138 3.42 9.16 12.53
CA ARG A 138 2.46 8.75 13.56
C ARG A 138 2.65 9.48 14.88
N GLU A 139 3.91 9.67 15.29
CA GLU A 139 4.30 10.26 16.58
C GLU A 139 4.00 11.77 16.63
N LYS A 140 4.39 12.48 15.59
CA LYS A 140 4.19 13.92 15.40
C LYS A 140 2.84 14.25 14.74
N VAL A 141 2.00 13.23 14.56
CA VAL A 141 0.65 13.30 13.99
C VAL A 141 0.62 14.14 12.71
N GLY A 142 1.32 13.66 11.69
CA GLY A 142 1.38 14.28 10.37
C GLY A 142 -0.02 14.57 9.82
N THR A 143 -0.17 15.66 9.06
CA THR A 143 -1.50 16.17 8.69
C THR A 143 -2.36 15.14 7.95
N THR A 144 -1.74 14.28 7.13
CA THR A 144 -2.46 13.20 6.44
C THR A 144 -2.80 12.09 7.40
N TYR A 145 -1.85 11.66 8.25
CA TYR A 145 -2.11 10.64 9.28
C TYR A 145 -3.26 11.04 10.21
N ARG A 146 -3.30 12.30 10.67
CA ARG A 146 -4.42 12.83 11.47
C ARG A 146 -5.77 12.68 10.78
N ALA A 147 -5.84 13.02 9.50
CA ALA A 147 -7.09 12.92 8.74
C ALA A 147 -7.53 11.45 8.59
N LEU A 148 -6.58 10.52 8.45
CA LEU A 148 -6.89 9.08 8.41
C LEU A 148 -7.44 8.58 9.74
N LEU A 149 -6.91 9.07 10.88
CA LEU A 149 -7.48 8.72 12.20
C LEU A 149 -8.96 9.12 12.29
N THR A 150 -9.30 10.34 11.88
CA THR A 150 -10.70 10.80 11.83
C THR A 150 -11.58 9.93 10.91
N VAL A 151 -11.05 9.50 9.76
CA VAL A 151 -11.77 8.57 8.87
C VAL A 151 -11.99 7.22 9.55
N MET A 152 -10.98 6.67 10.20
CA MET A 152 -11.08 5.37 10.89
C MET A 152 -12.02 5.41 12.09
N GLU A 153 -12.11 6.55 12.79
CA GLU A 153 -13.10 6.79 13.83
C GLU A 153 -14.53 6.87 13.27
N THR A 154 -14.69 7.48 12.09
CA THR A 154 -16.00 7.67 11.44
C THR A 154 -16.49 6.39 10.76
N TYR A 155 -15.58 5.60 10.18
CA TYR A 155 -15.86 4.37 9.42
C TYR A 155 -15.08 3.19 10.04
N PRO A 156 -15.56 2.62 11.16
CA PRO A 156 -14.81 1.62 11.94
C PRO A 156 -14.58 0.28 11.21
N HIS A 157 -15.38 -0.01 10.17
CA HIS A 157 -15.21 -1.20 9.34
C HIS A 157 -14.20 -1.01 8.19
N LEU A 158 -13.75 0.22 7.95
CA LEU A 158 -12.87 0.54 6.84
C LEU A 158 -11.46 -0.01 7.10
N GLN A 159 -10.92 -0.75 6.15
CA GLN A 159 -9.56 -1.25 6.21
C GLN A 159 -8.58 -0.22 5.65
N VAL A 160 -7.91 0.53 6.52
CA VAL A 160 -6.93 1.57 6.15
C VAL A 160 -5.54 1.21 6.65
N TYR A 161 -4.60 1.11 5.72
CA TYR A 161 -3.18 0.85 5.96
C TYR A 161 -2.33 2.00 5.43
N THR A 162 -1.14 2.17 6.01
CA THR A 162 -0.14 3.14 5.53
C THR A 162 1.15 2.42 5.19
N LEU A 163 1.81 2.76 4.09
CA LEU A 163 3.16 2.27 3.83
C LEU A 163 4.11 2.74 4.93
N THR A 164 4.99 1.83 5.38
CA THR A 164 6.03 2.13 6.36
C THR A 164 7.15 2.95 5.73
N GLU A 165 7.96 3.62 6.55
CA GLU A 165 9.16 4.32 6.06
C GLU A 165 10.13 3.35 5.38
N GLU A 166 10.29 2.14 5.92
CA GLU A 166 11.06 1.06 5.30
C GLU A 166 10.52 0.71 3.91
N LYS A 167 9.19 0.54 3.76
CA LYS A 167 8.59 0.23 2.47
C LYS A 167 8.73 1.37 1.46
N MET A 168 8.65 2.61 1.93
CA MET A 168 8.91 3.79 1.10
C MET A 168 10.36 3.82 0.60
N THR A 169 11.33 3.52 1.48
CA THR A 169 12.76 3.40 1.11
C THR A 169 12.97 2.26 0.13
N TYR A 170 12.36 1.09 0.35
CA TYR A 170 12.42 -0.03 -0.59
C TYR A 170 11.95 0.36 -2.00
N CYS A 171 10.83 1.06 -2.12
CA CYS A 171 10.34 1.56 -3.42
C CYS A 171 11.32 2.52 -4.10
N ASP A 172 12.05 3.32 -3.31
CA ASP A 172 13.09 4.24 -3.81
C ASP A 172 14.33 3.48 -4.28
N ASP A 173 14.75 2.47 -3.53
CA ASP A 173 15.91 1.63 -3.83
C ASP A 173 15.67 0.79 -5.09
N VAL A 174 14.47 0.23 -5.26
CA VAL A 174 14.09 -0.45 -6.51
C VAL A 174 14.25 0.50 -7.70
N PHE A 175 13.77 1.75 -7.60
CA PHE A 175 13.90 2.72 -8.69
C PHE A 175 15.37 3.07 -8.94
N GLN A 176 16.16 3.28 -7.89
CA GLN A 176 17.58 3.56 -8.01
C GLN A 176 18.33 2.40 -8.65
N ASN A 177 18.05 1.16 -8.27
CA ASN A 177 18.70 -0.03 -8.81
C ASN A 177 18.33 -0.24 -10.30
N GLU A 178 17.09 0.05 -10.68
CA GLU A 178 16.62 -0.09 -12.06
C GLU A 178 17.13 1.00 -13.01
N THR A 179 17.56 2.15 -12.48
CA THR A 179 17.91 3.35 -13.28
C THR A 179 19.34 3.86 -13.07
N GLY A 180 20.02 3.43 -12.02
CA GLY A 180 21.26 4.03 -11.51
C GLY A 180 21.06 5.44 -10.92
N LYS A 181 19.83 5.93 -10.77
CA LYS A 181 19.53 7.31 -10.36
C LYS A 181 18.78 7.35 -9.05
N ASN A 182 19.37 8.02 -8.06
CA ASN A 182 18.67 8.31 -6.82
C ASN A 182 17.61 9.40 -7.04
N ARG A 183 16.34 9.08 -6.79
CA ARG A 183 15.23 10.02 -7.02
C ARG A 183 15.28 11.23 -6.07
N MET A 184 15.73 11.03 -4.83
CA MET A 184 15.82 12.09 -3.82
C MET A 184 16.88 13.12 -4.20
N LYS A 185 18.05 12.66 -4.66
CA LYS A 185 19.14 13.52 -5.18
C LYS A 185 18.73 14.25 -6.46
N SER A 186 17.99 13.57 -7.35
CA SER A 186 17.48 14.20 -8.59
C SER A 186 16.23 15.06 -8.37
N GLY A 187 15.64 15.06 -7.17
CA GLY A 187 14.41 15.77 -6.86
C GLY A 187 13.20 15.31 -7.67
N SER A 188 13.13 14.03 -8.04
CA SER A 188 12.01 13.43 -8.79
C SER A 188 11.07 12.64 -7.88
N PHE A 189 9.82 12.50 -8.33
CA PHE A 189 8.78 11.76 -7.63
C PHE A 189 8.43 10.47 -8.36
N LEU A 190 8.09 9.44 -7.59
CA LEU A 190 7.48 8.20 -8.09
C LEU A 190 5.97 8.38 -8.19
N SER A 191 5.36 7.81 -9.21
CA SER A 191 3.91 7.85 -9.37
C SER A 191 3.20 6.89 -8.43
N THR A 192 1.89 7.07 -8.23
CA THR A 192 1.07 6.03 -7.55
C THR A 192 1.08 4.72 -8.33
N GLY A 193 1.26 4.76 -9.66
CA GLY A 193 1.43 3.58 -10.50
C GLY A 193 2.66 2.77 -10.11
N TRP A 194 3.78 3.42 -9.80
CA TRP A 194 4.99 2.76 -9.29
C TRP A 194 4.72 1.96 -8.01
N PHE A 195 4.15 2.60 -6.98
CA PHE A 195 3.81 1.93 -5.73
C PHE A 195 2.80 0.80 -5.94
N THR A 196 1.81 1.01 -6.81
CA THR A 196 0.79 0.00 -7.11
C THR A 196 1.38 -1.21 -7.83
N MET A 197 2.30 -1.02 -8.78
CA MET A 197 2.96 -2.13 -9.46
C MET A 197 3.84 -2.95 -8.53
N ILE A 198 4.59 -2.30 -7.62
CA ILE A 198 5.36 -3.01 -6.59
C ILE A 198 4.45 -3.82 -5.68
N LEU A 199 3.36 -3.22 -5.18
CA LEU A 199 2.38 -3.92 -4.36
C LEU A 199 1.73 -5.08 -5.12
N ALA A 200 1.33 -4.89 -6.38
CA ALA A 200 0.76 -5.95 -7.21
C ALA A 200 1.72 -7.13 -7.35
N MET A 201 3.02 -6.88 -7.56
CA MET A 201 4.04 -7.94 -7.66
C MET A 201 4.26 -8.74 -6.37
N GLU A 202 3.83 -8.21 -5.21
CA GLU A 202 3.89 -8.90 -3.92
C GLU A 202 2.59 -9.60 -3.57
N LEU A 203 1.46 -9.07 -4.04
CA LEU A 203 0.13 -9.53 -3.69
C LEU A 203 -0.45 -10.54 -4.69
N CYS A 204 0.07 -10.59 -5.92
CA CYS A 204 -0.57 -11.26 -7.05
C CYS A 204 0.36 -12.29 -7.73
N GLU A 205 -0.18 -13.44 -8.14
CA GLU A 205 0.54 -14.41 -8.99
C GLU A 205 0.58 -13.98 -10.46
N GLN A 206 -0.53 -13.40 -10.96
CA GLN A 206 -0.69 -12.85 -12.29
C GLN A 206 -1.27 -11.43 -12.22
N ILE A 207 -0.74 -10.52 -13.03
CA ILE A 207 -1.15 -9.10 -13.05
C ILE A 207 -1.57 -8.73 -14.47
N CYS A 208 -2.84 -8.38 -14.66
CA CYS A 208 -3.34 -7.79 -15.89
C CYS A 208 -3.43 -6.26 -15.71
N VAL A 209 -2.73 -5.49 -16.53
CA VAL A 209 -2.71 -4.03 -16.47
C VAL A 209 -3.61 -3.43 -17.54
N PHE A 210 -4.49 -2.51 -17.12
CA PHE A 210 -5.46 -1.83 -17.96
C PHE A 210 -5.25 -0.31 -17.91
N GLY A 211 -5.39 0.35 -19.05
CA GLY A 211 -5.28 1.80 -19.20
C GLY A 211 -3.85 2.33 -19.09
N MET A 212 -2.83 1.53 -19.40
CA MET A 212 -1.44 2.00 -19.30
C MET A 212 -0.75 1.88 -20.66
N VAL A 213 -0.37 3.02 -21.23
CA VAL A 213 0.41 3.07 -22.49
C VAL A 213 1.88 2.72 -22.26
N SER A 214 2.56 2.23 -23.29
CA SER A 214 4.00 1.92 -23.27
C SER A 214 4.86 3.17 -23.12
N ASP A 215 6.15 3.00 -22.86
CA ASP A 215 7.12 4.09 -22.79
C ASP A 215 7.40 4.74 -24.16
N SER A 216 7.17 4.02 -25.27
CA SER A 216 7.29 4.55 -26.63
C SER A 216 6.06 5.29 -27.12
N TYR A 217 4.88 5.00 -26.57
CA TYR A 217 3.57 5.41 -27.13
C TYR A 217 3.49 6.90 -27.49
N CYS A 218 3.88 7.78 -26.56
CA CYS A 218 3.81 9.23 -26.77
C CYS A 218 4.85 9.80 -27.75
N ARG A 219 5.70 8.96 -28.35
CA ARG A 219 6.63 9.32 -29.43
C ARG A 219 6.18 8.77 -30.78
N GLU A 220 5.17 7.89 -30.80
CA GLU A 220 4.65 7.29 -32.02
C GLU A 220 3.83 8.32 -32.80
N LYS A 221 3.98 8.35 -34.13
CA LYS A 221 3.35 9.41 -34.95
C LYS A 221 1.81 9.39 -34.94
N ASN A 222 1.22 8.22 -34.69
CA ASN A 222 -0.22 7.99 -34.81
C ASN A 222 -0.87 7.61 -33.47
N HIS A 223 -0.28 8.04 -32.35
CA HIS A 223 -0.90 7.80 -31.04
C HIS A 223 -2.21 8.59 -30.91
N SER A 224 -3.22 8.00 -30.27
CA SER A 224 -4.47 8.71 -29.97
C SER A 224 -4.22 9.76 -28.89
N SER A 225 -4.84 10.93 -29.02
CA SER A 225 -4.93 11.93 -27.95
C SER A 225 -6.13 11.60 -27.07
N VAL A 226 -5.87 11.42 -25.78
CA VAL A 226 -6.88 11.11 -24.77
C VAL A 226 -6.66 11.99 -23.54
N PRO A 227 -7.70 12.22 -22.72
CA PRO A 227 -7.54 12.90 -21.43
C PRO A 227 -6.51 12.19 -20.55
N TYR A 228 -5.81 12.95 -19.72
CA TYR A 228 -4.85 12.43 -18.73
C TYR A 228 -5.52 11.47 -17.74
N HIS A 229 -6.74 11.80 -17.33
CA HIS A 229 -7.58 10.91 -16.53
C HIS A 229 -8.94 10.67 -17.20
N TYR A 230 -9.45 9.44 -17.17
CA TYR A 230 -10.76 9.11 -17.77
C TYR A 230 -11.93 9.86 -17.11
N PHE A 231 -11.77 10.29 -15.85
CA PHE A 231 -12.82 10.91 -15.05
C PHE A 231 -12.71 12.44 -14.96
N GLU A 232 -11.69 13.04 -15.56
CA GLU A 232 -11.54 14.49 -15.61
C GLU A 232 -12.10 15.05 -16.91
N LYS A 233 -12.66 16.27 -16.86
CA LYS A 233 -13.32 16.94 -18.01
C LYS A 233 -12.31 17.43 -19.08
N GLY A 234 -11.47 16.55 -19.61
CA GLY A 234 -10.69 16.75 -20.85
C GLY A 234 -9.69 17.91 -20.86
N ARG A 235 -9.28 18.44 -19.70
CA ARG A 235 -8.42 19.65 -19.65
C ARG A 235 -6.95 19.39 -19.92
N LEU A 236 -6.49 18.17 -19.72
CA LEU A 236 -5.08 17.79 -19.80
C LEU A 236 -4.96 16.55 -20.69
N ASP A 237 -4.09 16.60 -21.70
CA ASP A 237 -3.78 15.46 -22.57
C ASP A 237 -2.78 14.51 -21.88
N GLU A 238 -2.99 13.20 -22.03
CA GLU A 238 -2.17 12.15 -21.41
C GLU A 238 -0.68 12.30 -21.74
N CYS A 239 -0.36 12.35 -23.03
CA CYS A 239 1.02 12.37 -23.49
C CYS A 239 1.73 13.69 -23.17
N LYS A 240 1.01 14.82 -23.26
CA LYS A 240 1.52 16.12 -22.84
C LYS A 240 1.89 16.11 -21.36
N MET A 241 1.03 15.57 -20.50
CA MET A 241 1.31 15.45 -19.07
C MET A 241 2.52 14.55 -18.81
N TYR A 242 2.59 13.37 -19.45
CA TYR A 242 3.72 12.48 -19.29
C TYR A 242 5.05 13.12 -19.71
N LEU A 243 5.10 13.78 -20.88
CA LEU A 243 6.31 14.40 -21.40
C LEU A 243 6.77 15.61 -20.56
N VAL A 244 5.83 16.44 -20.09
CA VAL A 244 6.15 17.59 -19.22
C VAL A 244 6.76 17.12 -17.90
N HIS A 245 6.14 16.14 -17.24
CA HIS A 245 6.67 15.61 -15.99
C HIS A 245 8.00 14.85 -16.20
N GLU A 246 8.10 14.05 -17.27
CA GLU A 246 9.32 13.29 -17.58
C GLU A 246 10.53 14.22 -17.80
N ARG A 247 10.33 15.37 -18.46
CA ARG A 247 11.41 16.34 -18.77
C ARG A 247 11.70 17.32 -17.64
N ALA A 248 10.85 17.41 -16.63
CA ALA A 248 11.01 18.36 -15.53
C ALA A 248 12.33 18.09 -14.77
N ARG A 249 13.12 19.15 -14.57
CA ARG A 249 14.43 19.05 -13.90
C ARG A 249 14.30 18.64 -12.43
N ARG A 250 13.24 19.11 -11.76
CA ARG A 250 12.88 18.79 -10.36
C ARG A 250 11.36 18.75 -10.23
N ALA A 251 10.87 18.10 -9.19
CA ALA A 251 9.45 17.93 -8.84
C ALA A 251 8.58 17.23 -9.92
N GLY A 252 9.20 16.66 -10.96
CA GLY A 252 8.52 15.86 -11.97
C GLY A 252 8.35 14.41 -11.56
N HIS A 253 7.30 13.78 -12.09
CA HIS A 253 7.17 12.33 -12.08
C HIS A 253 7.94 11.73 -13.26
N ARG A 254 8.51 10.55 -13.07
CA ARG A 254 9.27 9.85 -14.13
C ARG A 254 8.40 8.82 -14.84
N PHE A 255 7.23 9.25 -15.31
CA PHE A 255 6.19 8.38 -15.86
C PHE A 255 6.65 7.50 -17.03
N ILE A 256 7.50 8.00 -17.91
CA ILE A 256 8.01 7.24 -19.06
C ILE A 256 9.11 6.29 -18.59
N THR A 257 10.03 6.78 -17.74
CA THR A 257 11.06 5.92 -17.14
C THR A 257 10.45 4.75 -16.35
N GLU A 258 9.41 4.99 -15.56
CA GLU A 258 8.66 3.95 -14.83
C GLU A 258 8.08 2.92 -15.79
N LYS A 259 7.47 3.33 -16.90
CA LYS A 259 6.93 2.42 -17.93
C LYS A 259 8.02 1.56 -18.59
N THR A 260 9.19 2.14 -18.88
CA THR A 260 10.34 1.37 -19.39
C THR A 260 10.78 0.29 -18.39
N ILE A 261 10.69 0.56 -17.08
CA ILE A 261 10.96 -0.43 -16.04
C ILE A 261 9.87 -1.50 -16.02
N PHE A 262 8.59 -1.11 -16.09
CA PHE A 262 7.50 -2.08 -16.07
C PHE A 262 7.54 -3.03 -17.28
N SER A 263 7.97 -2.55 -18.45
CA SER A 263 8.23 -3.39 -19.63
C SER A 263 9.31 -4.45 -19.35
N ARG A 264 10.38 -4.08 -18.63
CA ARG A 264 11.42 -5.03 -18.20
C ARG A 264 10.91 -6.03 -17.15
N TRP A 265 10.02 -5.60 -16.25
CA TRP A 265 9.42 -6.49 -15.27
C TRP A 265 8.48 -7.52 -15.91
N ALA A 266 7.68 -7.13 -16.92
CA ALA A 266 6.81 -8.04 -17.65
C ALA A 266 7.57 -9.20 -18.31
N LYS A 267 8.80 -8.96 -18.79
CA LYS A 267 9.65 -10.03 -19.36
C LYS A 267 10.13 -11.06 -18.34
N ARG A 268 9.98 -10.80 -17.03
CA ARG A 268 10.53 -11.64 -15.94
C ARG A 268 9.47 -12.11 -14.95
N ARG A 269 8.25 -11.59 -15.05
CA ARG A 269 7.13 -11.84 -14.13
C ARG A 269 5.84 -11.94 -14.94
N ASN A 270 4.82 -12.57 -14.36
CA ASN A 270 3.54 -12.76 -15.03
C ASN A 270 2.70 -11.46 -15.03
N ILE A 271 3.13 -10.47 -15.83
CA ILE A 271 2.49 -9.16 -15.98
C ILE A 271 2.07 -9.00 -17.44
N THR A 272 0.79 -8.85 -17.70
CA THR A 272 0.23 -8.65 -19.04
C THR A 272 -0.39 -7.26 -19.15
N PHE A 273 0.19 -6.41 -19.99
CA PHE A 273 -0.44 -5.14 -20.38
C PHE A 273 -1.54 -5.45 -21.39
N THR A 274 -2.79 -5.38 -20.94
CA THR A 274 -3.96 -5.83 -21.69
C THR A 274 -4.53 -4.72 -22.55
N HIS A 275 -4.52 -3.47 -22.05
CA HIS A 275 -5.08 -2.33 -22.76
C HIS A 275 -4.32 -1.03 -22.48
N PRO A 276 -3.74 -0.38 -23.50
CA PRO A 276 -3.36 -1.00 -24.78
C PRO A 276 -2.37 -2.17 -24.55
N SER A 277 -2.33 -3.12 -25.48
CA SER A 277 -1.35 -4.20 -25.45
C SER A 277 0.06 -3.68 -25.75
N TRP A 278 1.06 -4.09 -24.98
CA TRP A 278 2.46 -3.73 -25.23
C TRP A 278 3.15 -4.80 -26.07
N ALA A 279 3.87 -4.40 -27.12
CA ALA A 279 4.63 -5.34 -27.94
C ALA A 279 5.82 -5.91 -27.15
N GLY A 280 5.88 -7.24 -27.00
CA GLY A 280 6.99 -7.94 -26.33
C GLY A 280 6.95 -7.92 -24.79
N GLY A 281 5.75 -7.77 -24.22
CA GLY A 281 5.45 -8.06 -22.82
C GLY A 281 5.20 -9.54 -22.58
#